data_AF-A0A3P7L1M7-F1
#
_entry.id   AF-A0A3P7L1M7-F1
#
_cell.length_a   1.000
_cell.length_b   1.000
_cell.length_c   1.000
_cell.angle_alpha   90.00
_cell.angle_beta   90.00
_cell.angle_gamma   90.00
#
_symmetry.space_group_name_H-M   'P 1'
#
loop_
_entity.id
_entity.type
_entity.pdbx_description
1 polymer ?
#
loop_
_entity_poly.entity_id
_entity_poly.type
_entity_poly.pdbx_seq_one_letter_code
_entity_poly.pdbx_strand_id
1 'polypeptide(L)'
;MVSISDLRYADLQACCVCIGFKDEDEYKVDADAEASLRSILRYLRAESSSCDIRRELGRLEIITSDLLPLLKTPNITNSLFDLTIRLLVNLTQPAIVCFRHELPKDRDLYTSYLQVDSLLKDCKKAFADEQAFRVLASRVENLFNRTWVERSNDDRLLIERILILIRNVLHITPDTSSEYRTDEDVSVHDQLLWAMHLSGWDELLLFMANAEDERENFAFHTLEIISLMLREQTPEILASAGKSADVAAAMDPESKVFERLRLREKECKRAALIELNMRHNRFGGTFELLNTKSLSDRPLIYHHDVTAPLMCARKTFDPTDGTEPSGDVSSLTTDVGLVDLNLGKSVRRKARNRKPLIERELHRRSIFAVQLYLQNFCWQFLCNCYNPLMNAARSAILRQTTQANDETYYLWAMRFFMAFCRLYNFRAELVR
;
A
#
# COMPACT_ATOMS: atom_id res chain seq x y z
N MET A 1 -13.36 21.92 -42.67
CA MET A 1 -13.87 20.57 -42.34
C MET A 1 -13.52 20.30 -40.90
N VAL A 2 -14.51 20.17 -40.02
CA VAL A 2 -14.30 19.75 -38.62
C VAL A 2 -13.80 18.30 -38.66
N SER A 3 -12.71 17.97 -37.96
CA SER A 3 -12.23 16.59 -37.97
C SER A 3 -13.21 15.67 -37.21
N ILE A 4 -13.25 14.40 -37.58
CA ILE A 4 -14.15 13.41 -36.91
C ILE A 4 -13.82 13.32 -35.41
N SER A 5 -12.55 13.51 -35.02
CA SER A 5 -12.14 13.62 -33.63
C SER A 5 -12.75 14.84 -32.93
N ASP A 6 -12.74 16.01 -33.57
CA ASP A 6 -13.29 17.23 -32.96
C ASP A 6 -14.80 17.13 -32.74
N LEU A 7 -15.52 16.48 -33.68
CA LEU A 7 -16.94 16.22 -33.54
C LEU A 7 -17.23 15.28 -32.36
N ARG A 8 -16.42 14.22 -32.19
CA ARG A 8 -16.55 13.28 -31.08
C ARG A 8 -16.35 13.96 -29.72
N TYR A 9 -15.39 14.89 -29.60
CA TYR A 9 -15.17 15.63 -28.35
C TYR A 9 -16.29 16.63 -28.06
N ALA A 10 -16.80 17.31 -29.09
CA ALA A 10 -17.94 18.20 -28.95
C ALA A 10 -19.20 17.43 -28.47
N ASP A 11 -19.47 16.26 -29.05
CA ASP A 11 -20.59 15.41 -28.64
C ASP A 11 -20.43 14.90 -27.20
N LEU A 12 -19.21 14.54 -26.79
CA LEU A 12 -18.91 14.13 -25.41
C LEU A 12 -19.16 15.28 -24.43
N GLN A 13 -18.68 16.48 -24.74
CA GLN A 13 -18.88 17.67 -23.91
C GLN A 13 -20.36 18.04 -23.82
N ALA A 14 -21.11 17.97 -24.92
CA ALA A 14 -22.56 18.15 -24.91
C ALA A 14 -23.26 17.15 -23.98
N CYS A 15 -22.87 15.88 -24.02
CA CYS A 15 -23.38 14.88 -23.07
C CYS A 15 -23.07 15.26 -21.62
N CYS A 16 -21.89 15.80 -21.31
CA CYS A 16 -21.54 16.20 -19.94
C CYS A 16 -22.44 17.34 -19.44
N VAL A 17 -22.70 18.35 -20.28
CA VAL A 17 -23.60 19.47 -19.94
C VAL A 17 -25.04 18.98 -19.69
N CYS A 18 -25.50 17.99 -20.46
CA CYS A 18 -26.83 17.40 -20.31
C CYS A 18 -26.94 16.38 -19.16
N ILE A 19 -26.04 16.40 -18.17
CA ILE A 19 -26.20 15.63 -16.91
C ILE A 19 -26.97 16.47 -15.89
N GLY A 20 -26.63 17.74 -15.79
CA GLY A 20 -27.20 18.66 -14.80
C GLY A 20 -26.29 19.84 -14.56
N PHE A 21 -26.62 20.60 -13.52
CA PHE A 21 -25.83 21.75 -13.09
C PHE A 21 -26.06 22.03 -11.62
N LYS A 22 -25.07 22.65 -10.98
CA LYS A 22 -25.23 23.19 -9.62
C LYS A 22 -25.90 24.56 -9.69
N ASP A 23 -27.05 24.70 -9.05
CA ASP A 23 -27.74 25.97 -8.84
C ASP A 23 -27.70 26.31 -7.35
N GLU A 24 -26.94 27.34 -6.99
CA GLU A 24 -26.58 27.67 -5.60
C GLU A 24 -25.96 26.46 -4.86
N ASP A 25 -26.72 25.83 -3.96
CA ASP A 25 -26.32 24.65 -3.18
C ASP A 25 -27.08 23.37 -3.54
N GLU A 26 -27.95 23.41 -4.54
CA GLU A 26 -28.69 22.26 -5.02
C GLU A 26 -28.21 21.83 -6.42
N TYR A 27 -28.04 20.53 -6.62
CA TYR A 27 -27.73 19.98 -7.94
C TYR A 27 -29.01 19.65 -8.69
N LYS A 28 -29.23 20.33 -9.82
CA LYS A 28 -30.40 20.13 -10.68
C LYS A 28 -30.07 19.15 -11.80
N VAL A 29 -30.84 18.07 -11.85
CA VAL A 29 -30.67 17.00 -12.84
C VAL A 29 -31.38 17.39 -14.14
N ASP A 30 -30.68 17.25 -15.26
CA ASP A 30 -31.24 17.49 -16.58
C ASP A 30 -32.20 16.35 -17.00
N ALA A 31 -33.19 16.64 -17.84
CA ALA A 31 -34.12 15.64 -18.35
C ALA A 31 -33.41 14.53 -19.17
N ASP A 32 -32.31 14.87 -19.84
CA ASP A 32 -31.54 13.96 -20.68
C ASP A 32 -30.38 13.26 -19.94
N ALA A 33 -30.24 13.47 -18.62
CA ALA A 33 -29.12 12.94 -17.82
C ALA A 33 -28.90 11.43 -18.00
N GLU A 34 -29.98 10.65 -18.05
CA GLU A 34 -29.91 9.20 -18.21
C GLU A 34 -29.38 8.79 -19.60
N ALA A 35 -29.77 9.51 -20.65
CA ALA A 35 -29.28 9.30 -22.01
C ALA A 35 -27.83 9.75 -22.16
N SER A 36 -27.48 10.87 -21.53
CA SER A 36 -26.12 11.41 -21.45
C SER A 36 -25.15 10.44 -20.79
N LEU A 37 -25.45 9.92 -19.60
CA LEU A 37 -24.60 8.96 -18.91
C LEU A 37 -24.39 7.66 -19.71
N ARG A 38 -25.45 7.16 -20.37
CA ARG A 38 -25.32 5.99 -21.27
C ARG A 38 -24.42 6.26 -22.47
N SER A 39 -24.48 7.47 -23.02
CA SER A 39 -23.64 7.89 -24.14
C SER A 39 -22.18 8.03 -23.71
N ILE A 40 -21.91 8.62 -22.54
CA ILE A 40 -20.55 8.69 -21.96
C ILE A 40 -19.98 7.27 -21.73
N LEU A 41 -20.75 6.37 -21.15
CA LEU A 41 -20.35 4.96 -20.99
C LEU A 41 -20.11 4.25 -22.34
N ARG A 42 -20.78 4.67 -23.42
CA ARG A 42 -20.52 4.17 -24.78
C ARG A 42 -19.20 4.72 -25.32
N TYR A 43 -18.91 6.00 -25.10
CA TYR A 43 -17.64 6.61 -25.50
C TYR A 43 -16.44 6.00 -24.79
N LEU A 44 -16.55 5.73 -23.48
CA LEU A 44 -15.50 5.06 -22.70
C LEU A 44 -15.23 3.64 -23.19
N ARG A 45 -16.27 2.88 -23.59
CA ARG A 45 -16.09 1.54 -24.17
C ARG A 45 -15.34 1.54 -25.51
N ALA A 46 -15.38 2.66 -26.24
CA ALA A 46 -14.72 2.83 -27.53
C ALA A 46 -13.52 3.79 -27.45
N GLU A 47 -12.93 3.96 -26.26
CA GLU A 47 -11.76 4.83 -26.08
C GLU A 47 -10.53 4.33 -26.86
N SER A 48 -9.64 5.26 -27.23
CA SER A 48 -8.37 4.94 -27.86
C SER A 48 -7.37 4.30 -26.88
N SER A 49 -6.27 3.75 -27.41
CA SER A 49 -5.15 3.24 -26.59
C SER A 49 -4.48 4.31 -25.72
N SER A 50 -4.74 5.59 -25.97
CA SER A 50 -4.24 6.72 -25.17
C SER A 50 -5.19 7.15 -24.05
N CYS A 51 -6.33 6.46 -23.89
CA CYS A 51 -7.40 6.80 -22.96
C CYS A 51 -7.91 8.25 -23.13
N ASP A 52 -8.05 8.68 -24.39
CA ASP A 52 -8.49 10.02 -24.79
C ASP A 52 -9.79 10.46 -24.12
N ILE A 53 -10.80 9.59 -24.07
CA ILE A 53 -12.11 9.92 -23.50
C ILE A 53 -12.04 10.14 -21.99
N ARG A 54 -11.41 9.23 -21.24
CA ARG A 54 -11.25 9.41 -19.78
C ARG A 54 -10.40 10.63 -19.45
N ARG A 55 -9.37 10.91 -20.26
CA ARG A 55 -8.54 12.12 -20.10
C ARG A 55 -9.35 13.39 -20.32
N GLU A 56 -10.25 13.41 -21.31
CA GLU A 56 -11.14 14.53 -21.54
C GLU A 56 -12.13 14.72 -20.39
N LEU A 57 -12.80 13.64 -19.97
CA LEU A 57 -13.73 13.66 -18.83
C LEU A 57 -13.06 14.12 -17.54
N GLY A 58 -11.80 13.72 -17.32
CA GLY A 58 -11.00 14.18 -16.20
C GLY A 58 -10.66 15.67 -16.26
N ARG A 59 -10.37 16.21 -17.46
CA ARG A 59 -10.17 17.66 -17.65
C ARG A 59 -11.43 18.47 -17.35
N LEU A 60 -12.58 17.92 -17.68
CA LEU A 60 -13.89 18.51 -17.36
C LEU A 60 -14.28 18.34 -15.89
N GLU A 61 -13.46 17.65 -15.09
CA GLU A 61 -13.69 17.43 -13.65
C GLU A 61 -15.06 16.80 -13.35
N ILE A 62 -15.58 15.96 -14.27
CA ILE A 62 -16.95 15.45 -14.23
C ILE A 62 -17.33 14.75 -12.91
N ILE A 63 -16.35 14.15 -12.23
CA ILE A 63 -16.56 13.47 -10.95
C ILE A 63 -16.98 14.47 -9.87
N THR A 64 -16.27 15.60 -9.78
CA THR A 64 -16.52 16.65 -8.79
C THR A 64 -17.65 17.58 -9.20
N SER A 65 -17.76 17.92 -10.49
CA SER A 65 -18.78 18.86 -10.98
C SER A 65 -20.17 18.24 -11.04
N ASP A 66 -20.27 16.96 -11.42
CA ASP A 66 -21.56 16.34 -11.78
C ASP A 66 -21.82 15.04 -11.03
N LEU A 67 -20.92 14.04 -11.10
CA LEU A 67 -21.24 12.69 -10.64
C LEU A 67 -21.40 12.56 -9.11
N LEU A 68 -20.51 13.17 -8.32
CA LEU A 68 -20.65 13.18 -6.86
C LEU A 68 -21.85 14.02 -6.41
N PRO A 69 -22.09 15.24 -6.94
CA PRO A 69 -23.34 15.97 -6.69
C PRO A 69 -24.60 15.19 -7.05
N LEU A 70 -24.61 14.55 -8.24
CA LEU A 70 -25.73 13.75 -8.72
C LEU A 70 -26.03 12.56 -7.80
N LEU A 71 -25.00 11.86 -7.30
CA LEU A 71 -25.21 10.80 -6.29
C LEU A 71 -25.91 11.33 -5.03
N LYS A 72 -25.60 12.56 -4.62
CA LYS A 72 -26.13 13.21 -3.42
C LYS A 72 -27.51 13.84 -3.63
N THR A 73 -28.01 13.92 -4.86
CA THR A 73 -29.32 14.50 -5.16
C THR A 73 -30.44 13.69 -4.50
N PRO A 74 -31.35 14.36 -3.76
CA PRO A 74 -32.51 13.67 -3.17
C PRO A 74 -33.42 13.12 -4.28
N ASN A 75 -34.02 11.95 -4.04
CA ASN A 75 -34.95 11.29 -4.97
C ASN A 75 -34.36 10.94 -6.35
N ILE A 76 -33.04 10.79 -6.48
CA ILE A 76 -32.43 10.23 -7.70
C ILE A 76 -33.05 8.88 -8.06
N THR A 77 -33.41 8.70 -9.34
CA THR A 77 -34.01 7.44 -9.81
C THR A 77 -33.00 6.29 -9.72
N ASN A 78 -33.47 5.06 -9.50
CA ASN A 78 -32.61 3.89 -9.42
C ASN A 78 -31.77 3.67 -10.68
N SER A 79 -32.36 3.94 -11.85
CA SER A 79 -31.68 3.86 -13.15
C SER A 79 -30.54 4.88 -13.26
N LEU A 80 -30.78 6.14 -12.86
CA LEU A 80 -29.76 7.18 -12.91
C LEU A 80 -28.65 6.93 -11.87
N PHE A 81 -29.01 6.46 -10.68
CA PHE A 81 -28.05 6.06 -9.65
C PHE A 81 -27.14 4.92 -10.16
N ASP A 82 -27.70 3.85 -10.73
CA ASP A 82 -26.91 2.73 -11.29
C ASP A 82 -25.95 3.21 -12.38
N LEU A 83 -26.41 4.05 -13.31
CA LEU A 83 -25.56 4.60 -14.37
C LEU A 83 -24.42 5.46 -13.81
N THR A 84 -24.70 6.25 -12.77
CA THR A 84 -23.70 7.07 -12.09
C THR A 84 -22.64 6.20 -11.42
N ILE A 85 -23.04 5.16 -10.69
CA ILE A 85 -22.12 4.20 -10.08
C ILE A 85 -21.28 3.49 -11.15
N ARG A 86 -21.89 3.03 -12.25
CA ARG A 86 -21.17 2.38 -13.36
C ARG A 86 -20.13 3.29 -13.98
N LEU A 87 -20.44 4.57 -14.14
CA LEU A 87 -19.49 5.55 -14.68
C LEU A 87 -18.35 5.81 -13.70
N LEU A 88 -18.65 5.99 -12.40
CA LEU A 88 -17.64 6.15 -11.36
C LEU A 88 -16.71 4.94 -11.24
N VAL A 89 -17.24 3.72 -11.29
CA VAL A 89 -16.44 2.48 -11.31
C VAL A 89 -15.50 2.45 -12.52
N ASN A 90 -15.97 2.88 -13.70
CA ASN A 90 -15.12 2.93 -14.90
C ASN A 90 -14.02 3.99 -14.81
N LEU A 91 -14.36 5.20 -14.34
CA LEU A 91 -13.42 6.31 -14.23
C LEU A 91 -12.37 6.11 -13.12
N THR A 92 -12.66 5.27 -12.13
CA THR A 92 -11.76 4.94 -11.01
C THR A 92 -10.91 3.68 -11.24
N GLN A 93 -10.98 3.05 -12.42
CA GLN A 93 -10.13 1.90 -12.72
C GLN A 93 -8.64 2.23 -12.59
N PRO A 94 -7.80 1.35 -12.01
CA PRO A 94 -6.37 1.61 -11.89
C PRO A 94 -5.74 1.88 -13.27
N ALA A 95 -4.87 2.89 -13.37
CA ALA A 95 -4.28 3.31 -14.63
C ALA A 95 -3.64 2.14 -15.41
N ILE A 96 -3.00 1.20 -14.72
CA ILE A 96 -2.39 0.02 -15.35
C ILE A 96 -3.41 -0.86 -16.09
N VAL A 97 -4.66 -0.93 -15.60
CA VAL A 97 -5.75 -1.68 -16.26
C VAL A 97 -6.19 -0.97 -17.54
N CYS A 98 -6.31 0.36 -17.50
CA CYS A 98 -6.64 1.17 -18.68
C CYS A 98 -5.61 1.01 -19.81
N PHE A 99 -4.35 0.72 -19.47
CA PHE A 99 -3.25 0.47 -20.41
C PHE A 99 -2.93 -1.03 -20.58
N ARG A 100 -3.95 -1.91 -20.47
CA ARG A 100 -3.85 -3.37 -20.78
C ARG A 100 -2.84 -4.12 -19.92
N HIS A 101 -2.74 -3.78 -18.64
CA HIS A 101 -1.85 -4.40 -17.66
C HIS A 101 -0.35 -4.23 -17.96
N GLU A 102 0.04 -3.29 -18.83
CA GLU A 102 1.42 -3.03 -19.18
C GLU A 102 1.77 -1.54 -19.09
N LEU A 103 2.96 -1.24 -18.56
CA LEU A 103 3.47 0.13 -18.55
C LEU A 103 3.88 0.53 -19.98
N PRO A 104 3.35 1.64 -20.53
CA PRO A 104 3.70 2.06 -21.87
C PRO A 104 5.20 2.33 -22.01
N LYS A 105 5.79 1.78 -23.07
CA LYS A 105 7.21 2.00 -23.42
C LYS A 105 7.39 3.21 -24.33
N ASP A 106 6.36 3.55 -25.10
CA ASP A 106 6.33 4.75 -25.92
C ASP A 106 6.17 6.00 -25.04
N ARG A 107 6.88 7.08 -25.39
CA ARG A 107 6.94 8.30 -24.58
C ARG A 107 5.58 9.01 -24.51
N ASP A 108 4.85 9.07 -25.61
CA ASP A 108 3.61 9.84 -25.70
C ASP A 108 2.47 9.07 -25.02
N LEU A 109 2.44 7.74 -25.17
CA LEU A 109 1.54 6.88 -24.38
C LEU A 109 1.89 6.87 -22.89
N TYR A 110 3.18 6.90 -22.53
CA TYR A 110 3.59 7.00 -21.14
C TYR A 110 3.16 8.34 -20.51
N THR A 111 3.22 9.43 -21.28
CA THR A 111 2.69 10.73 -20.85
C THR A 111 1.17 10.65 -20.61
N SER A 112 0.45 9.96 -21.49
CA SER A 112 -1.00 9.74 -21.33
C SER A 112 -1.30 8.88 -20.09
N TYR A 113 -0.49 7.87 -19.81
CA TYR A 113 -0.58 7.06 -18.59
C TYR A 113 -0.41 7.89 -17.32
N LEU A 114 0.61 8.75 -17.27
CA LEU A 114 0.82 9.65 -16.13
C LEU A 114 -0.32 10.64 -15.93
N GLN A 115 -0.95 11.11 -17.03
CA GLN A 115 -2.13 11.95 -16.93
C GLN A 115 -3.32 11.21 -16.33
N VAL A 116 -3.56 9.96 -16.73
CA VAL A 116 -4.61 9.12 -16.12
C VAL A 116 -4.34 8.87 -14.64
N ASP A 117 -3.09 8.58 -14.26
CA ASP A 117 -2.69 8.42 -12.85
C ASP A 117 -2.95 9.71 -12.02
N SER A 118 -2.62 10.87 -12.58
CA SER A 118 -2.91 12.17 -11.95
C SER A 118 -4.41 12.38 -11.76
N LEU A 119 -5.23 12.10 -12.78
CA LEU A 119 -6.69 12.22 -12.69
C LEU A 119 -7.29 11.31 -11.62
N LEU A 120 -6.75 10.09 -11.47
CA LEU A 120 -7.15 9.19 -10.39
C LEU A 120 -6.81 9.77 -9.01
N LYS A 121 -5.64 10.38 -8.84
CA LYS A 121 -5.27 11.04 -7.58
C LYS A 121 -6.20 12.19 -7.23
N ASP A 122 -6.64 12.97 -8.21
CA ASP A 122 -7.60 14.05 -7.99
C ASP A 122 -8.99 13.50 -7.67
N CYS A 123 -9.41 12.42 -8.35
CA CYS A 123 -10.61 11.66 -7.99
C CYS A 123 -10.54 11.14 -6.54
N LYS A 124 -9.40 10.61 -6.10
CA LYS A 124 -9.23 10.15 -4.71
C LYS A 124 -9.49 11.28 -3.70
N LYS A 125 -9.00 12.49 -3.98
CA LYS A 125 -9.27 13.68 -3.14
C LYS A 125 -10.75 14.04 -3.15
N ALA A 126 -11.40 13.99 -4.31
CA ALA A 126 -12.82 14.28 -4.44
C ALA A 126 -13.70 13.33 -3.60
N PHE A 127 -13.29 12.07 -3.50
CA PHE A 127 -13.99 11.07 -2.68
C PHE A 127 -13.76 11.21 -1.18
N ALA A 128 -12.89 12.11 -0.70
CA ALA A 128 -12.79 12.46 0.71
C ALA A 128 -14.00 13.28 1.19
N ASP A 129 -15.20 12.76 0.93
CA ASP A 129 -16.51 13.34 1.14
C ASP A 129 -17.37 12.34 1.92
N GLU A 130 -17.62 12.66 3.18
CA GLU A 130 -18.41 11.85 4.10
C GLU A 130 -19.84 11.62 3.61
N GLN A 131 -20.47 12.63 3.00
CA GLN A 131 -21.84 12.52 2.50
C GLN A 131 -21.92 11.58 1.28
N ALA A 132 -20.89 11.59 0.42
CA ALA A 132 -20.82 10.65 -0.69
C ALA A 132 -20.77 9.20 -0.19
N PHE A 133 -19.92 8.90 0.80
CA PHE A 133 -19.88 7.58 1.42
C PHE A 133 -21.17 7.23 2.15
N ARG A 134 -21.81 8.19 2.84
CA ARG A 134 -23.10 7.99 3.52
C ARG A 134 -24.21 7.58 2.56
N VAL A 135 -24.31 8.22 1.39
CA VAL A 135 -25.30 7.83 0.37
C VAL A 135 -25.05 6.40 -0.12
N LEU A 136 -23.78 6.04 -0.36
CA LEU A 136 -23.43 4.67 -0.77
C LEU A 136 -23.77 3.65 0.34
N ALA A 137 -23.47 3.98 1.60
CA ALA A 137 -23.77 3.13 2.76
C ALA A 137 -25.27 2.91 2.89
N SER A 138 -26.07 3.99 2.89
CA SER A 138 -27.52 3.90 2.95
C SER A 138 -28.11 3.10 1.79
N ARG A 139 -27.51 3.17 0.58
CA ARG A 139 -27.96 2.33 -0.54
C ARG A 139 -27.72 0.84 -0.26
N VAL A 140 -26.53 0.47 0.21
CA VAL A 140 -26.18 -0.91 0.51
C VAL A 140 -26.99 -1.45 1.69
N GLU A 141 -27.13 -0.67 2.77
CA GLU A 141 -27.94 -1.03 3.94
C GLU A 141 -29.39 -1.31 3.57
N ASN A 142 -30.01 -0.48 2.73
CA ASN A 142 -31.37 -0.69 2.24
C ASN A 142 -31.53 -1.99 1.44
N LEU A 143 -30.48 -2.45 0.77
CA LEU A 143 -30.47 -3.74 0.07
C LEU A 143 -30.26 -4.89 1.06
N PHE A 144 -29.42 -4.69 2.08
CA PHE A 144 -29.18 -5.68 3.15
C PHE A 144 -30.38 -5.92 4.06
N ASN A 145 -31.30 -4.97 4.17
CA ASN A 145 -32.58 -5.15 4.86
C ASN A 145 -33.51 -6.21 4.23
N ARG A 146 -33.19 -6.69 3.03
CA ARG A 146 -33.85 -7.82 2.37
C ARG A 146 -32.96 -9.04 2.46
N THR A 147 -33.54 -10.24 2.51
CA THR A 147 -32.76 -11.49 2.48
C THR A 147 -32.05 -11.66 1.12
N TRP A 148 -31.01 -12.49 1.09
CA TRP A 148 -30.26 -12.77 -0.14
C TRP A 148 -31.16 -13.20 -1.31
N VAL A 149 -32.17 -14.04 -1.04
CA VAL A 149 -33.08 -14.61 -2.04
C VAL A 149 -34.05 -13.57 -2.60
N GLU A 150 -34.45 -12.58 -1.79
CA GLU A 150 -35.36 -11.51 -2.20
C GLU A 150 -34.69 -10.44 -3.09
N ARG A 151 -33.36 -10.38 -3.09
CA ARG A 151 -32.61 -9.44 -3.92
C ARG A 151 -32.59 -9.91 -5.38
N SER A 152 -32.90 -8.99 -6.28
CA SER A 152 -32.75 -9.21 -7.71
C SER A 152 -31.28 -9.33 -8.11
N ASN A 153 -31.00 -9.86 -9.31
CA ASN A 153 -29.64 -9.87 -9.84
C ASN A 153 -29.08 -8.43 -9.99
N ASP A 154 -29.93 -7.47 -10.34
CA ASP A 154 -29.52 -6.06 -10.45
C ASP A 154 -29.17 -5.47 -9.08
N ASP A 155 -29.90 -5.83 -8.02
CA ASP A 155 -29.56 -5.43 -6.64
C ASP A 155 -28.19 -5.97 -6.23
N ARG A 156 -27.91 -7.26 -6.51
CA ARG A 156 -26.63 -7.90 -6.20
C ARG A 156 -25.47 -7.25 -6.98
N LEU A 157 -25.68 -6.99 -8.27
CA LEU A 157 -24.69 -6.31 -9.11
C LEU A 157 -24.45 -4.86 -8.66
N LEU A 158 -25.48 -4.18 -8.14
CA LEU A 158 -25.33 -2.82 -7.61
C LEU A 158 -24.46 -2.83 -6.35
N ILE A 159 -24.68 -3.77 -5.42
CA ILE A 159 -23.83 -3.94 -4.23
C ILE A 159 -22.38 -4.17 -4.66
N GLU A 160 -22.15 -5.14 -5.55
CA GLU A 160 -20.81 -5.46 -6.06
C GLU A 160 -20.13 -4.22 -6.68
N ARG A 161 -20.84 -3.45 -7.51
CA ARG A 161 -20.31 -2.22 -8.12
C ARG A 161 -19.95 -1.16 -7.09
N ILE A 162 -20.75 -0.98 -6.03
CA ILE A 162 -20.44 -0.04 -4.96
C ILE A 162 -19.17 -0.49 -4.21
N LEU A 163 -19.03 -1.78 -3.91
CA LEU A 163 -17.82 -2.31 -3.27
C LEU A 163 -16.58 -2.13 -4.17
N ILE A 164 -16.69 -2.39 -5.48
CA ILE A 164 -15.61 -2.15 -6.45
C ILE A 164 -15.24 -0.67 -6.51
N LEU A 165 -16.22 0.24 -6.45
CA LEU A 165 -15.95 1.68 -6.43
C LEU A 165 -15.12 2.07 -5.21
N ILE A 166 -15.53 1.62 -4.01
CA ILE A 166 -14.81 1.89 -2.76
C ILE A 166 -13.40 1.30 -2.82
N ARG A 167 -13.28 0.06 -3.29
CA ARG A 167 -12.00 -0.62 -3.50
C ARG A 167 -11.10 0.19 -4.44
N ASN A 168 -11.61 0.62 -5.58
CA ASN A 168 -10.87 1.42 -6.55
C ASN A 168 -10.35 2.71 -5.92
N VAL A 169 -11.21 3.47 -5.24
CA VAL A 169 -10.86 4.74 -4.59
C VAL A 169 -9.77 4.55 -3.54
N LEU A 170 -9.88 3.52 -2.69
CA LEU A 170 -8.86 3.20 -1.69
C LEU A 170 -7.55 2.77 -2.33
N HIS A 171 -7.61 1.99 -3.43
CA HIS A 171 -6.45 1.45 -4.14
C HIS A 171 -5.57 2.53 -4.78
N ILE A 172 -6.12 3.68 -5.18
CA ILE A 172 -5.35 4.77 -5.81
C ILE A 172 -4.13 5.12 -4.93
N THR A 173 -2.94 5.12 -5.53
CA THR A 173 -1.69 5.30 -4.79
C THR A 173 -1.51 6.77 -4.36
N PRO A 174 -0.89 7.01 -3.20
CA PRO A 174 -0.58 8.35 -2.75
C PRO A 174 0.39 9.04 -3.71
N ASP A 175 0.32 10.37 -3.79
CA ASP A 175 1.21 11.13 -4.65
C ASP A 175 2.53 11.45 -3.94
N THR A 176 3.53 10.56 -4.14
CA THR A 176 4.85 10.66 -3.49
C THR A 176 5.56 12.02 -3.68
N SER A 177 5.23 12.78 -4.73
CA SER A 177 5.79 14.12 -4.98
C SER A 177 5.13 15.24 -4.18
N SER A 178 3.86 15.13 -3.82
CA SER A 178 3.16 16.12 -2.98
C SER A 178 3.15 15.73 -1.50
N GLU A 179 3.55 14.51 -1.17
CA GLU A 179 3.64 13.97 0.20
C GLU A 179 5.05 14.08 0.83
N TYR A 180 5.80 15.16 0.54
CA TYR A 180 6.93 15.60 1.40
C TYR A 180 6.42 16.22 2.71
N ARG A 181 5.41 15.60 3.31
CA ARG A 181 4.71 16.07 4.50
C ARG A 181 5.19 15.29 5.70
N THR A 182 5.32 15.95 6.84
CA THR A 182 5.74 15.35 8.11
C THR A 182 4.75 14.25 8.53
N ASP A 183 5.22 13.24 9.27
CA ASP A 183 4.47 12.04 9.71
C ASP A 183 3.18 12.31 10.52
N GLU A 184 2.75 13.56 10.69
CA GLU A 184 1.56 13.97 11.45
C GLU A 184 0.49 14.70 10.59
N ASP A 185 0.76 14.98 9.31
CA ASP A 185 -0.24 15.63 8.44
C ASP A 185 -1.35 14.66 8.03
N VAL A 186 -2.60 15.14 7.92
CA VAL A 186 -3.75 14.33 7.48
C VAL A 186 -3.52 13.90 6.03
N SER A 187 -3.39 12.60 5.76
CA SER A 187 -3.30 12.09 4.39
C SER A 187 -4.68 12.11 3.71
N VAL A 188 -4.71 12.11 2.37
CA VAL A 188 -5.99 11.92 1.64
C VAL A 188 -6.59 10.55 1.98
N HIS A 189 -5.75 9.55 2.22
CA HIS A 189 -6.20 8.23 2.65
C HIS A 189 -6.82 8.25 4.04
N ASP A 190 -6.25 8.98 5.00
CA ASP A 190 -6.80 9.20 6.34
C ASP A 190 -8.14 9.93 6.26
N GLN A 191 -8.29 10.91 5.37
CA GLN A 191 -9.58 11.59 5.15
C GLN A 191 -10.65 10.62 4.61
N LEU A 192 -10.29 9.72 3.69
CA LEU A 192 -11.20 8.67 3.23
C LEU A 192 -11.59 7.70 4.34
N LEU A 193 -10.62 7.25 5.14
CA LEU A 193 -10.87 6.37 6.29
C LEU A 193 -11.82 7.03 7.30
N TRP A 194 -11.61 8.33 7.56
CA TRP A 194 -12.47 9.09 8.44
C TRP A 194 -13.88 9.28 7.86
N ALA A 195 -13.99 9.59 6.56
CA ALA A 195 -15.27 9.67 5.87
C ALA A 195 -16.03 8.33 5.91
N MET A 196 -15.34 7.20 5.69
CA MET A 196 -15.90 5.85 5.81
C MET A 196 -16.39 5.55 7.22
N HIS A 197 -15.62 5.92 8.25
CA HIS A 197 -16.03 5.75 9.65
C HIS A 197 -17.29 6.54 9.97
N LEU A 198 -17.34 7.84 9.63
CA LEU A 198 -18.49 8.70 9.94
C LEU A 198 -19.77 8.30 9.20
N SER A 199 -19.64 7.56 8.10
CA SER A 199 -20.75 7.09 7.27
C SER A 199 -21.17 5.64 7.55
N GLY A 200 -20.53 4.95 8.49
CA GLY A 200 -20.90 3.59 8.93
C GLY A 200 -20.40 2.45 8.04
N TRP A 201 -19.41 2.69 7.17
CA TRP A 201 -18.85 1.64 6.31
C TRP A 201 -18.09 0.57 7.08
N ASP A 202 -17.49 0.92 8.20
CA ASP A 202 -16.86 -0.01 9.13
C ASP A 202 -17.86 -1.04 9.66
N GLU A 203 -19.04 -0.61 10.09
CA GLU A 203 -20.11 -1.49 10.55
C GLU A 203 -20.63 -2.39 9.43
N LEU A 204 -20.82 -1.84 8.21
CA LEU A 204 -21.23 -2.62 7.04
C LEU A 204 -20.18 -3.69 6.65
N LEU A 205 -18.89 -3.36 6.71
CA LEU A 205 -17.81 -4.32 6.43
C LEU A 205 -17.76 -5.44 7.46
N LEU A 206 -17.95 -5.12 8.75
CA LEU A 206 -18.03 -6.13 9.82
C LEU A 206 -19.28 -7.01 9.64
N PHE A 207 -20.41 -6.43 9.27
CA PHE A 207 -21.62 -7.19 8.96
C PHE A 207 -21.40 -8.16 7.79
N MET A 208 -20.85 -7.69 6.67
CA MET A 208 -20.55 -8.54 5.50
C MET A 208 -19.56 -9.65 5.83
N ALA A 209 -18.57 -9.39 6.68
CA ALA A 209 -17.61 -10.41 7.08
C ALA A 209 -18.21 -11.49 8.00
N ASN A 210 -19.27 -11.16 8.74
CA ASN A 210 -19.87 -12.04 9.74
C ASN A 210 -21.16 -12.75 9.28
N ALA A 211 -22.02 -12.09 8.50
CA ALA A 211 -23.26 -12.67 7.98
C ALA A 211 -22.95 -13.75 6.94
N GLU A 212 -23.60 -14.92 7.04
CA GLU A 212 -23.27 -16.09 6.20
C GLU A 212 -23.46 -15.83 4.71
N ASP A 213 -24.65 -15.42 4.29
CA ASP A 213 -24.95 -15.14 2.88
C ASP A 213 -24.04 -14.03 2.31
N GLU A 214 -23.85 -12.94 3.06
CA GLU A 214 -23.02 -11.83 2.59
C GLU A 214 -21.55 -12.20 2.52
N ARG A 215 -21.05 -12.95 3.52
CA ARG A 215 -19.68 -13.43 3.55
C ARG A 215 -19.40 -14.35 2.38
N GLU A 216 -20.28 -15.30 2.08
CA GLU A 216 -20.06 -16.23 0.97
C GLU A 216 -19.97 -15.52 -0.39
N ASN A 217 -20.71 -14.44 -0.58
CA ASN A 217 -20.78 -13.73 -1.85
C ASN A 217 -19.79 -12.55 -1.96
N PHE A 218 -19.43 -11.92 -0.85
CA PHE A 218 -18.62 -10.69 -0.82
C PHE A 218 -17.32 -10.81 -0.03
N ALA A 219 -16.85 -12.02 0.29
CA ALA A 219 -15.63 -12.23 1.09
C ALA A 219 -14.41 -11.48 0.53
N PHE A 220 -14.11 -11.61 -0.76
CA PHE A 220 -12.93 -10.97 -1.35
C PHE A 220 -13.05 -9.47 -1.46
N HIS A 221 -14.22 -8.95 -1.85
CA HIS A 221 -14.49 -7.52 -1.82
C HIS A 221 -14.26 -6.94 -0.42
N THR A 222 -14.76 -7.63 0.62
CA THR A 222 -14.58 -7.23 2.02
C THR A 222 -13.11 -7.27 2.42
N LEU A 223 -12.40 -8.34 2.07
CA LEU A 223 -10.99 -8.53 2.42
C LEU A 223 -10.07 -7.53 1.71
N GLU A 224 -10.35 -7.23 0.44
CA GLU A 224 -9.65 -6.21 -0.35
C GLU A 224 -9.83 -4.83 0.27
N ILE A 225 -11.06 -4.44 0.57
CA ILE A 225 -11.36 -3.13 1.17
C ILE A 225 -10.66 -3.01 2.53
N ILE A 226 -10.77 -4.01 3.39
CA ILE A 226 -10.10 -4.02 4.71
C ILE A 226 -8.57 -3.93 4.56
N SER A 227 -8.00 -4.69 3.61
CA SER A 227 -6.56 -4.64 3.35
C SER A 227 -6.12 -3.27 2.87
N LEU A 228 -6.91 -2.65 2.00
CA LEU A 228 -6.65 -1.31 1.49
C LEU A 228 -6.86 -0.22 2.56
N MET A 229 -7.78 -0.41 3.51
CA MET A 229 -7.94 0.51 4.65
C MET A 229 -6.71 0.51 5.55
N LEU A 230 -6.01 -0.62 5.64
CA LEU A 230 -4.88 -0.84 6.54
C LEU A 230 -3.52 -0.77 5.82
N ARG A 231 -3.50 -0.50 4.51
CA ARG A 231 -2.30 -0.63 3.65
C ARG A 231 -1.14 0.28 4.04
N GLU A 232 -1.43 1.43 4.67
CA GLU A 232 -0.41 2.41 5.10
C GLU A 232 0.01 2.19 6.56
N GLN A 233 -0.61 1.24 7.28
CA GLN A 233 -0.37 0.96 8.69
C GLN A 233 0.54 -0.24 8.89
N THR A 234 1.21 -0.27 10.05
CA THR A 234 1.79 -1.51 10.57
C THR A 234 1.02 -2.02 11.79
N PRO A 235 0.98 -3.35 12.01
CA PRO A 235 0.40 -3.93 13.21
C PRO A 235 0.95 -3.35 14.51
N GLU A 236 2.24 -3.01 14.55
CA GLU A 236 2.93 -2.43 15.71
C GLU A 236 2.42 -1.03 16.03
N ILE A 237 2.25 -0.18 15.01
CA ILE A 237 1.74 1.18 15.18
C ILE A 237 0.30 1.12 15.70
N LEU A 238 -0.55 0.28 15.10
CA LEU A 238 -1.94 0.17 15.55
C LEU A 238 -2.06 -0.50 16.92
N ALA A 239 -1.27 -1.53 17.24
CA ALA A 239 -1.36 -2.20 18.54
C ALA A 239 -0.80 -1.36 19.70
N SER A 240 0.01 -0.35 19.41
CA SER A 240 0.53 0.61 20.40
C SER A 240 -0.30 1.88 20.52
N ALA A 241 -1.20 2.16 19.56
CA ALA A 241 -2.13 3.28 19.64
C ALA A 241 -2.95 3.22 20.95
N GLY A 242 -3.15 4.37 21.61
CA GLY A 242 -3.95 4.44 22.84
C GLY A 242 -3.33 3.88 24.13
N LYS A 243 -2.18 3.19 24.08
CA LYS A 243 -1.43 2.82 25.30
C LYS A 243 -0.78 4.09 25.85
N SER A 244 -1.12 4.51 27.06
CA SER A 244 -0.42 5.61 27.72
C SER A 244 1.05 5.23 27.90
N ALA A 245 1.96 6.19 27.79
CA ALA A 245 3.40 5.98 28.00
C ALA A 245 3.69 5.25 29.33
N ASP A 246 2.84 5.46 30.34
CA ASP A 246 2.95 4.86 31.68
C ASP A 246 2.48 3.39 31.74
N VAL A 247 1.44 3.00 30.98
CA VAL A 247 0.95 1.60 30.93
C VAL A 247 1.78 0.76 29.95
N ALA A 248 2.26 1.38 28.86
CA ALA A 248 3.24 0.79 27.96
C ALA A 248 4.57 0.47 28.68
N ALA A 249 4.97 1.29 29.66
CA ALA A 249 6.14 1.03 30.51
C ALA A 249 5.90 -0.03 31.60
N ALA A 250 4.66 -0.21 32.06
CA ALA A 250 4.33 -1.06 33.21
C ALA A 250 4.09 -2.55 32.87
N MET A 251 3.74 -2.89 31.63
CA MET A 251 3.46 -4.28 31.21
C MET A 251 4.57 -4.93 30.35
N ASP A 252 5.78 -4.38 30.34
CA ASP A 252 6.63 -4.50 29.16
C ASP A 252 7.73 -5.60 29.20
N PRO A 253 7.58 -6.72 28.47
CA PRO A 253 8.70 -7.54 28.03
C PRO A 253 9.55 -6.86 26.93
N GLU A 254 9.10 -5.78 26.29
CA GLU A 254 9.88 -4.98 25.34
C GLU A 254 10.97 -4.14 26.02
N SER A 255 10.91 -3.84 27.32
CA SER A 255 12.02 -3.18 28.00
C SER A 255 13.25 -4.08 27.98
N LYS A 256 13.04 -5.41 28.05
CA LYS A 256 14.09 -6.42 27.81
C LYS A 256 14.43 -6.58 26.33
N VAL A 257 13.55 -6.23 25.40
CA VAL A 257 13.81 -6.30 23.95
C VAL A 257 14.53 -5.05 23.46
N PHE A 258 14.12 -3.84 23.86
CA PHE A 258 14.85 -2.58 23.73
C PHE A 258 16.17 -2.63 24.47
N GLU A 259 16.24 -3.20 25.67
CA GLU A 259 17.52 -3.42 26.35
C GLU A 259 18.37 -4.41 25.57
N ARG A 260 17.81 -5.51 25.03
CA ARG A 260 18.53 -6.43 24.12
C ARG A 260 18.93 -5.79 22.79
N LEU A 261 18.10 -4.95 22.19
CA LEU A 261 18.37 -4.23 20.94
C LEU A 261 19.42 -3.17 21.17
N ARG A 262 19.35 -2.44 22.28
CA ARG A 262 20.35 -1.47 22.72
C ARG A 262 21.65 -2.16 23.12
N LEU A 263 21.60 -3.35 23.73
CA LEU A 263 22.76 -4.19 23.95
C LEU A 263 23.36 -4.64 22.63
N ARG A 264 22.54 -5.16 21.71
CA ARG A 264 22.96 -5.59 20.36
C ARG A 264 23.50 -4.43 19.54
N GLU A 265 22.92 -3.24 19.64
CA GLU A 265 23.40 -2.01 19.01
C GLU A 265 24.70 -1.54 19.66
N LYS A 266 24.81 -1.61 21.00
CA LYS A 266 26.08 -1.36 21.72
C LYS A 266 27.15 -2.39 21.36
N GLU A 267 26.79 -3.65 21.19
CA GLU A 267 27.67 -4.75 20.78
C GLU A 267 28.10 -4.55 19.32
N CYS A 268 27.18 -4.24 18.40
CA CYS A 268 27.50 -3.87 17.03
C CYS A 268 28.35 -2.60 16.96
N LYS A 269 28.07 -1.57 17.76
CA LYS A 269 28.90 -0.37 17.85
C LYS A 269 30.29 -0.69 18.41
N ARG A 270 30.38 -1.55 19.43
CA ARG A 270 31.67 -2.00 19.99
C ARG A 270 32.44 -2.87 18.99
N ALA A 271 31.77 -3.76 18.27
CA ALA A 271 32.35 -4.59 17.21
C ALA A 271 32.81 -3.72 16.03
N ALA A 272 31.98 -2.77 15.58
CA ALA A 272 32.35 -1.80 14.55
C ALA A 272 33.50 -0.90 15.00
N LEU A 273 33.55 -0.47 16.27
CA LEU A 273 34.70 0.26 16.83
C LEU A 273 35.99 -0.59 16.86
N ILE A 274 35.87 -1.91 16.98
CA ILE A 274 37.00 -2.84 16.88
C ILE A 274 37.45 -3.00 15.42
N GLU A 275 36.52 -2.97 14.47
CA GLU A 275 36.81 -2.99 13.02
C GLU A 275 37.30 -1.63 12.48
N LEU A 276 36.98 -0.53 13.17
CA LEU A 276 37.42 0.80 12.80
C LEU A 276 38.91 1.00 13.09
N ASN A 277 39.57 1.69 12.17
CA ASN A 277 40.97 2.02 12.31
C ASN A 277 41.17 2.94 13.53
N MET A 278 41.92 2.47 14.53
CA MET A 278 42.28 3.24 15.73
C MET A 278 43.34 4.32 15.43
N ARG A 279 43.82 4.41 14.18
CA ARG A 279 44.77 5.40 13.68
C ARG A 279 44.09 6.27 12.62
N HIS A 280 44.60 7.48 12.44
CA HIS A 280 44.03 8.42 11.47
C HIS A 280 44.01 7.83 10.04
N ASN A 281 43.11 8.30 9.18
CA ASN A 281 42.96 7.83 7.80
C ASN A 281 44.22 7.96 6.91
N ARG A 282 45.24 8.69 7.38
CA ARG A 282 46.53 8.87 6.68
C ARG A 282 47.61 7.84 7.08
N PHE A 283 47.30 6.92 8.00
CA PHE A 283 48.21 5.86 8.43
C PHE A 283 48.06 4.67 7.48
N GLY A 284 48.50 4.86 6.24
CA GLY A 284 48.58 3.79 5.25
C GLY A 284 49.97 3.16 5.32
N GLY A 285 50.12 2.07 6.08
CA GLY A 285 51.32 1.25 5.97
C GLY A 285 51.44 0.67 4.56
N THR A 286 52.66 0.38 4.12
CA THR A 286 52.90 -0.32 2.86
C THR A 286 53.40 -1.72 3.19
N PHE A 287 52.63 -2.73 2.81
CA PHE A 287 52.87 -4.13 3.15
C PHE A 287 53.13 -4.95 1.89
N GLU A 288 54.02 -5.91 1.99
CA GLU A 288 54.28 -6.92 0.96
C GLU A 288 53.46 -8.18 1.29
N LEU A 289 52.58 -8.62 0.39
CA LEU A 289 51.91 -9.91 0.56
C LEU A 289 52.80 -11.04 0.07
N LEU A 290 53.35 -11.79 1.03
CA LEU A 290 54.11 -13.00 0.77
C LEU A 290 53.26 -14.03 -0.02
N ASN A 291 53.90 -14.77 -0.91
CA ASN A 291 53.29 -15.79 -1.77
C ASN A 291 52.20 -15.30 -2.75
N THR A 292 52.04 -13.98 -2.92
CA THR A 292 51.17 -13.41 -3.96
C THR A 292 51.97 -12.52 -4.89
N LYS A 293 51.99 -12.85 -6.18
CA LYS A 293 52.68 -12.06 -7.21
C LYS A 293 51.70 -11.09 -7.86
N SER A 294 52.19 -9.90 -8.16
CA SER A 294 51.55 -8.94 -9.03
C SER A 294 51.60 -9.41 -10.49
N LEU A 295 50.89 -8.68 -11.37
CA LEU A 295 50.93 -8.89 -12.83
C LEU A 295 52.34 -8.77 -13.43
N SER A 296 53.30 -8.20 -12.70
CA SER A 296 54.69 -8.00 -13.13
C SER A 296 55.68 -9.02 -12.52
N ASP A 297 55.18 -10.13 -11.95
CA ASP A 297 55.94 -11.16 -11.22
C ASP A 297 56.70 -10.66 -9.97
N ARG A 298 56.54 -9.38 -9.62
CA ARG A 298 56.98 -8.78 -8.36
C ARG A 298 55.99 -9.06 -7.24
N PRO A 299 56.42 -9.06 -5.96
CA PRO A 299 55.51 -9.26 -4.85
C PRO A 299 54.40 -8.19 -4.82
N LEU A 300 53.18 -8.59 -4.45
CA LEU A 300 52.02 -7.70 -4.43
C LEU A 300 52.09 -6.75 -3.22
N ILE A 301 51.90 -5.46 -3.48
CA ILE A 301 51.93 -4.42 -2.45
C ILE A 301 50.49 -4.09 -2.01
N TYR A 302 50.27 -4.00 -0.70
CA TYR A 302 49.01 -3.61 -0.07
C TYR A 302 49.18 -2.35 0.77
N HIS A 303 48.30 -1.35 0.56
CA HIS A 303 48.43 0.00 1.14
C HIS A 303 47.37 0.33 2.19
N HIS A 304 46.57 -0.65 2.63
CA HIS A 304 45.58 -0.43 3.68
C HIS A 304 46.09 -0.96 5.02
N ASP A 305 45.48 -0.46 6.09
CA ASP A 305 45.83 -0.85 7.44
C ASP A 305 45.48 -2.32 7.70
N VAL A 306 46.47 -3.09 8.15
CA VAL A 306 46.32 -4.51 8.54
C VAL A 306 46.29 -4.69 10.06
N THR A 307 46.46 -3.60 10.83
CA THR A 307 46.56 -3.66 12.30
C THR A 307 45.24 -4.03 12.98
N ALA A 308 44.10 -3.54 12.49
CA ALA A 308 42.78 -3.90 13.02
C ALA A 308 42.45 -5.39 12.79
N PRO A 309 42.58 -5.96 11.57
CA PRO A 309 42.48 -7.40 11.34
C PRO A 309 43.42 -8.24 12.22
N LEU A 310 44.68 -7.82 12.40
CA LEU A 310 45.66 -8.49 13.27
C LEU A 310 45.24 -8.49 14.75
N MET A 311 44.66 -7.40 15.25
CA MET A 311 44.16 -7.32 16.61
C MET A 311 42.91 -8.17 16.82
N CYS A 312 42.03 -8.25 15.81
CA CYS A 312 40.87 -9.14 15.84
C CYS A 312 41.29 -10.62 15.87
N ALA A 313 42.24 -11.02 15.02
CA ALA A 313 42.79 -12.38 14.98
C ALA A 313 43.45 -12.80 16.31
N ARG A 314 44.09 -11.85 17.02
CA ARG A 314 44.66 -12.10 18.36
C ARG A 314 43.61 -12.34 19.45
N LYS A 315 42.38 -11.84 19.30
CA LYS A 315 41.31 -12.01 20.30
C LYS A 315 40.51 -13.29 20.13
N THR A 316 40.57 -13.93 18.96
CA THR A 316 39.88 -15.21 18.69
C THR A 316 40.62 -16.43 19.24
N PHE A 317 41.81 -16.26 19.84
CA PHE A 317 42.49 -17.29 20.63
C PHE A 317 41.91 -17.33 22.05
N ASP A 318 41.26 -18.44 22.40
CA ASP A 318 40.61 -18.70 23.69
C ASP A 318 41.67 -18.96 24.79
N PRO A 319 41.66 -18.25 25.94
CA PRO A 319 42.67 -18.41 27.00
C PRO A 319 42.41 -19.62 27.91
N THR A 320 41.78 -20.69 27.41
CA THR A 320 41.46 -21.88 28.21
C THR A 320 42.60 -22.90 28.30
N ASP A 321 43.71 -22.71 27.59
CA ASP A 321 44.90 -23.54 27.73
C ASP A 321 46.05 -22.72 28.30
N GLY A 322 46.53 -23.08 29.49
CA GLY A 322 47.42 -22.29 30.36
C GLY A 322 48.87 -22.16 29.86
N THR A 323 49.06 -21.80 28.60
CA THR A 323 50.38 -21.48 28.03
C THR A 323 50.47 -19.98 27.87
N GLU A 324 51.43 -19.34 28.55
CA GLU A 324 51.69 -17.91 28.37
C GLU A 324 51.94 -17.57 26.89
N PRO A 325 51.51 -16.39 26.42
CA PRO A 325 51.68 -16.00 25.03
C PRO A 325 53.18 -15.75 24.78
N SER A 326 53.88 -16.77 24.26
CA SER A 326 55.20 -16.56 23.69
C SER A 326 55.07 -15.56 22.55
N GLY A 327 55.85 -14.48 22.64
CA GLY A 327 55.76 -13.30 21.79
C GLY A 327 56.22 -13.48 20.35
N ASP A 328 55.89 -14.59 19.68
CA ASP A 328 56.23 -14.80 18.28
C ASP A 328 55.14 -14.26 17.34
N VAL A 329 55.29 -12.98 17.02
CA VAL A 329 54.49 -12.25 16.01
C VAL A 329 54.54 -12.93 14.62
N SER A 330 55.54 -13.80 14.39
CA SER A 330 55.76 -14.54 13.15
C SER A 330 54.68 -15.58 12.82
N SER A 331 53.90 -16.06 13.80
CA SER A 331 52.85 -17.07 13.56
C SER A 331 51.54 -16.46 13.04
N LEU A 332 51.29 -15.18 13.31
CA LEU A 332 50.05 -14.46 12.93
C LEU A 332 50.08 -13.95 11.48
N THR A 333 51.26 -13.90 10.85
CA THR A 333 51.43 -13.45 9.46
C THR A 333 51.00 -14.47 8.41
N THR A 334 50.61 -15.67 8.85
CA THR A 334 50.21 -16.81 7.99
C THR A 334 48.71 -17.00 7.85
N ASP A 335 47.88 -16.22 8.57
CA ASP A 335 46.42 -16.39 8.56
C ASP A 335 45.78 -15.90 7.26
N VAL A 336 45.06 -16.81 6.59
CA VAL A 336 44.27 -16.54 5.39
C VAL A 336 43.04 -15.71 5.78
N GLY A 337 42.97 -14.46 5.32
CA GLY A 337 41.83 -13.55 5.56
C GLY A 337 42.19 -12.22 6.22
N LEU A 338 43.46 -11.98 6.53
CA LEU A 338 43.95 -10.75 7.16
C LEU A 338 43.83 -9.49 6.27
N VAL A 339 43.71 -9.67 4.96
CA VAL A 339 43.80 -8.63 3.94
C VAL A 339 42.58 -8.70 3.01
N ASP A 340 41.79 -7.61 2.91
CA ASP A 340 40.71 -7.50 1.93
C ASP A 340 41.23 -6.91 0.61
N LEU A 341 41.52 -7.78 -0.35
CA LEU A 341 41.98 -7.37 -1.67
C LEU A 341 40.88 -6.68 -2.50
N ASN A 342 39.63 -6.65 -2.06
CA ASN A 342 38.53 -5.98 -2.75
C ASN A 342 38.26 -4.57 -2.23
N LEU A 343 38.88 -4.17 -1.12
CA LEU A 343 38.77 -2.83 -0.55
C LEU A 343 39.17 -1.79 -1.61
N GLY A 344 38.29 -0.81 -1.86
CA GLY A 344 38.54 0.27 -2.83
C GLY A 344 38.43 -0.11 -4.31
N LYS A 345 38.15 -1.38 -4.67
CA LYS A 345 37.86 -1.75 -6.07
C LYS A 345 36.48 -1.24 -6.49
N SER A 346 36.39 -0.64 -7.68
CA SER A 346 35.12 -0.17 -8.23
C SER A 346 34.16 -1.34 -8.49
N VAL A 347 33.05 -1.39 -7.75
CA VAL A 347 32.01 -2.41 -7.97
C VAL A 347 31.34 -2.15 -9.32
N ARG A 348 31.25 -3.20 -10.17
CA ARG A 348 30.58 -3.08 -11.47
C ARG A 348 29.11 -2.68 -11.27
N ARG A 349 28.73 -1.54 -11.86
CA ARG A 349 27.37 -1.01 -11.80
C ARG A 349 26.41 -2.03 -12.43
N LYS A 350 25.54 -2.65 -11.61
CA LYS A 350 24.46 -3.49 -12.13
C LYS A 350 23.44 -2.61 -12.84
N ALA A 351 23.09 -2.97 -14.08
CA ALA A 351 22.05 -2.32 -14.85
C ALA A 351 20.74 -2.27 -14.06
N ARG A 352 19.97 -1.20 -14.21
CA ARG A 352 18.75 -0.92 -13.43
C ARG A 352 17.74 -2.09 -13.50
N ASN A 353 17.68 -2.79 -14.63
CA ASN A 353 16.79 -3.92 -14.91
C ASN A 353 17.24 -5.25 -14.28
N ARG A 354 18.44 -5.30 -13.69
CA ARG A 354 19.00 -6.48 -12.98
C ARG A 354 19.14 -6.25 -11.47
N LYS A 355 18.62 -5.12 -10.98
CA LYS A 355 18.46 -4.91 -9.54
C LYS A 355 17.22 -5.66 -9.08
N PRO A 356 17.23 -6.30 -7.90
CA PRO A 356 16.01 -6.85 -7.33
C PRO A 356 14.97 -5.72 -7.21
N LEU A 357 13.70 -6.06 -7.45
CA LEU A 357 12.59 -5.15 -7.18
C LEU A 357 12.60 -4.87 -5.67
N ILE A 358 13.00 -3.67 -5.29
CA ILE A 358 12.89 -3.23 -3.89
C ILE A 358 11.49 -2.64 -3.78
N GLU A 359 10.54 -3.48 -3.40
CA GLU A 359 9.24 -3.03 -2.94
C GLU A 359 9.49 -2.25 -1.64
N ARG A 360 9.38 -0.92 -1.71
CA ARG A 360 9.49 -0.08 -0.52
C ARG A 360 8.11 -0.06 0.11
N GLU A 361 7.97 -0.72 1.25
CA GLU A 361 6.77 -0.61 2.07
C GLU A 361 6.61 0.87 2.46
N LEU A 362 5.62 1.54 1.86
CA LEU A 362 5.24 2.91 2.21
C LEU A 362 4.44 2.84 3.52
N HIS A 363 5.17 2.80 4.63
CA HIS A 363 4.56 2.93 5.95
C HIS A 363 4.39 4.40 6.27
N ARG A 364 3.20 4.79 6.70
CA ARG A 364 2.90 6.14 7.17
C ARG A 364 2.27 6.05 8.55
N ARG A 365 2.65 6.97 9.43
CA ARG A 365 1.94 7.14 10.70
C ARG A 365 0.70 7.99 10.43
N SER A 366 -0.49 7.40 10.53
CA SER A 366 -1.73 8.18 10.48
C SER A 366 -1.93 9.01 11.74
N ILE A 367 -2.81 10.00 11.67
CA ILE A 367 -3.20 10.80 12.86
C ILE A 367 -3.80 9.89 13.92
N PHE A 368 -3.54 10.23 15.18
CA PHE A 368 -3.93 9.44 16.35
C PHE A 368 -5.42 9.03 16.37
N ALA A 369 -6.33 9.93 15.97
CA ALA A 369 -7.76 9.60 15.88
C ALA A 369 -8.06 8.46 14.88
N VAL A 370 -7.41 8.48 13.71
CA VAL A 370 -7.51 7.41 12.70
C VAL A 370 -6.87 6.13 13.21
N GLN A 371 -5.76 6.22 13.94
CA GLN A 371 -5.12 5.04 14.54
C GLN A 371 -6.02 4.35 15.57
N LEU A 372 -6.68 5.11 16.46
CA LEU A 372 -7.63 4.57 17.43
C LEU A 372 -8.83 3.93 16.74
N TYR A 373 -9.36 4.59 15.70
CA TYR A 373 -10.43 4.05 14.87
C TYR A 373 -10.02 2.70 14.24
N LEU A 374 -8.90 2.64 13.51
CA LEU A 374 -8.43 1.42 12.87
C LEU A 374 -8.07 0.33 13.88
N GLN A 375 -7.53 0.69 15.04
CA GLN A 375 -7.28 -0.25 16.13
C GLN A 375 -8.58 -0.87 16.64
N ASN A 376 -9.60 -0.06 16.91
CA ASN A 376 -10.90 -0.54 17.35
C ASN A 376 -11.57 -1.42 16.27
N PHE A 377 -11.48 -1.01 15.01
CA PHE A 377 -11.95 -1.82 13.88
C PHE A 377 -11.23 -3.18 13.83
N CYS A 378 -9.90 -3.21 13.91
CA CYS A 378 -9.12 -4.45 13.92
C CYS A 378 -9.50 -5.35 15.09
N TRP A 379 -9.74 -4.78 16.27
CA TRP A 379 -10.21 -5.51 17.45
C TRP A 379 -11.57 -6.17 17.21
N GLN A 380 -12.55 -5.42 16.70
CA GLN A 380 -13.89 -5.94 16.41
C GLN A 380 -13.85 -7.01 15.30
N PHE A 381 -13.04 -6.78 14.27
CA PHE A 381 -12.84 -7.72 13.17
C PHE A 381 -12.23 -9.04 13.65
N LEU A 382 -11.18 -9.00 14.47
CA LEU A 382 -10.57 -10.21 15.05
C LEU A 382 -11.53 -10.97 15.97
N CYS A 383 -12.30 -10.27 16.80
CA CYS A 383 -13.24 -10.89 17.72
C CYS A 383 -14.35 -11.66 17.00
N ASN A 384 -14.90 -11.07 15.93
CA ASN A 384 -16.19 -11.51 15.39
C ASN A 384 -16.10 -12.06 13.96
N CYS A 385 -15.14 -11.59 13.16
CA CYS A 385 -15.20 -11.70 11.69
C CYS A 385 -14.02 -12.45 11.06
N TYR A 386 -12.84 -12.42 11.67
CA TYR A 386 -11.61 -12.93 11.07
C TYR A 386 -11.72 -14.42 10.71
N ASN A 387 -12.05 -15.29 11.67
CA ASN A 387 -12.10 -16.73 11.40
C ASN A 387 -13.17 -17.10 10.36
N PRO A 388 -14.44 -16.64 10.46
CA PRO A 388 -15.43 -16.93 9.44
C PRO A 388 -15.00 -16.44 8.05
N LEU A 389 -14.55 -15.18 7.94
CA LEU A 389 -14.16 -14.58 6.66
C LEU A 389 -12.96 -15.31 6.03
N MET A 390 -11.92 -15.60 6.81
CA MET A 390 -10.73 -16.29 6.32
C MET A 390 -11.04 -17.73 5.92
N ASN A 391 -11.97 -18.41 6.60
CA ASN A 391 -12.43 -19.74 6.20
C ASN A 391 -13.23 -19.72 4.90
N ALA A 392 -14.09 -18.72 4.70
CA ALA A 392 -14.83 -18.54 3.45
C ALA A 392 -13.87 -18.23 2.29
N ALA A 393 -12.94 -17.30 2.47
CA ALA A 393 -11.92 -16.96 1.49
C ALA A 393 -11.03 -18.17 1.14
N ARG A 394 -10.56 -18.91 2.15
CA ARG A 394 -9.78 -20.15 1.93
C ARG A 394 -10.59 -21.19 1.15
N SER A 395 -11.86 -21.39 1.48
CA SER A 395 -12.73 -22.34 0.79
C SER A 395 -12.93 -21.96 -0.68
N ALA A 396 -13.11 -20.67 -0.96
CA ALA A 396 -13.22 -20.15 -2.33
C ALA A 396 -11.91 -20.33 -3.14
N ILE A 397 -10.75 -20.06 -2.53
CA ILE A 397 -9.43 -20.29 -3.16
C ILE A 397 -9.26 -21.78 -3.50
N LEU A 398 -9.55 -22.67 -2.55
CA LEU A 398 -9.45 -24.12 -2.76
C LEU A 398 -10.41 -24.63 -3.84
N ARG A 399 -11.58 -24.00 -3.99
CA ARG A 399 -12.56 -24.30 -5.04
C ARG A 399 -12.23 -23.65 -6.38
N GLN A 400 -11.16 -22.84 -6.47
CA GLN A 400 -10.77 -22.09 -7.67
C GLN A 400 -11.88 -21.18 -8.22
N THR A 401 -12.70 -20.63 -7.34
CA THR A 401 -13.78 -19.70 -7.69
C THR A 401 -13.35 -18.23 -7.60
N THR A 402 -12.05 -17.98 -7.37
CA THR A 402 -11.48 -16.65 -7.11
C THR A 402 -10.94 -15.99 -8.37
N GLN A 403 -10.85 -14.66 -8.34
CA GLN A 403 -10.22 -13.87 -9.39
C GLN A 403 -8.68 -13.88 -9.25
N ALA A 404 -8.00 -13.38 -10.28
CA ALA A 404 -6.55 -13.28 -10.27
C ALA A 404 -6.09 -12.24 -9.23
N ASN A 405 -5.13 -12.63 -8.38
CA ASN A 405 -4.56 -11.85 -7.27
C ASN A 405 -5.35 -11.83 -5.96
N ASP A 406 -6.53 -12.43 -5.88
CA ASP A 406 -7.33 -12.52 -4.64
C ASP A 406 -6.55 -13.17 -3.48
N GLU A 407 -5.70 -14.16 -3.81
CA GLU A 407 -4.81 -14.83 -2.86
C GLU A 407 -3.83 -13.86 -2.17
N THR A 408 -3.44 -12.78 -2.85
CA THR A 408 -2.49 -11.79 -2.29
C THR A 408 -3.10 -11.06 -1.10
N TYR A 409 -4.39 -10.70 -1.17
CA TYR A 409 -5.12 -10.08 -0.08
C TYR A 409 -5.36 -11.05 1.08
N TYR A 410 -5.62 -12.33 0.78
CA TYR A 410 -5.70 -13.38 1.80
C TYR A 410 -4.39 -13.53 2.58
N LEU A 411 -3.26 -13.64 1.88
CA LEU A 411 -1.95 -13.76 2.51
C LEU A 411 -1.56 -12.48 3.27
N TRP A 412 -1.87 -11.32 2.71
CA TRP A 412 -1.62 -10.03 3.35
C TRP A 412 -2.41 -9.90 4.66
N ALA A 413 -3.72 -10.19 4.63
CA ALA A 413 -4.60 -10.10 5.79
C ALA A 413 -4.17 -11.09 6.88
N MET A 414 -3.84 -12.34 6.51
CA MET A 414 -3.30 -13.31 7.45
C MET A 414 -2.03 -12.78 8.14
N ARG A 415 -1.06 -12.27 7.37
CA ARG A 415 0.18 -11.70 7.92
C ARG A 415 -0.09 -10.53 8.87
N PHE A 416 -0.95 -9.59 8.45
CA PHE A 416 -1.26 -8.38 9.21
C PHE A 416 -2.01 -8.70 10.52
N PHE A 417 -3.12 -9.41 10.44
CA PHE A 417 -3.98 -9.68 11.59
C PHE A 417 -3.36 -10.68 12.58
N MET A 418 -2.56 -11.65 12.11
CA MET A 418 -1.78 -12.51 13.01
C MET A 418 -0.69 -11.73 13.76
N ALA A 419 -0.04 -10.76 13.11
CA ALA A 419 0.91 -9.88 13.78
C ALA A 419 0.20 -8.98 14.81
N PHE A 420 -0.92 -8.35 14.43
CA PHE A 420 -1.70 -7.50 15.33
C PHE A 420 -2.24 -8.29 16.54
N CYS A 421 -2.78 -9.49 16.32
CA CYS A 421 -3.28 -10.38 17.37
C CYS A 421 -2.20 -10.72 18.42
N ARG A 422 -0.96 -10.98 17.98
CA ARG A 422 0.17 -11.26 18.88
C ARG A 422 0.56 -10.04 19.72
N LEU A 423 0.59 -8.86 19.10
CA LEU A 423 1.01 -7.60 19.76
C LEU A 423 -0.02 -7.06 20.75
N TYR A 424 -1.30 -7.39 20.54
CA TYR A 424 -2.40 -6.98 21.41
C TYR A 424 -2.73 -8.03 22.50
N ASN A 425 -1.91 -9.08 22.67
CA ASN A 425 -2.07 -10.16 23.67
C ASN A 425 -3.43 -10.88 23.64
N PHE A 426 -4.00 -11.05 22.45
CA PHE A 426 -5.24 -11.81 22.30
C PHE A 426 -5.04 -13.31 22.56
N ARG A 427 -6.13 -14.01 22.92
CA ARG A 427 -6.14 -15.47 22.98
C ARG A 427 -5.90 -16.03 21.58
N ALA A 428 -5.00 -17.02 21.45
CA ALA A 428 -4.71 -17.70 20.19
C ALA A 428 -5.95 -18.33 19.51
N GLU A 429 -7.07 -18.45 20.22
CA GLU A 429 -8.34 -18.96 19.70
C GLU A 429 -9.02 -18.03 18.68
N LEU A 430 -8.66 -16.75 18.66
CA LEU A 430 -9.27 -15.75 17.77
C LEU A 430 -8.67 -15.76 16.36
N VAL A 431 -7.59 -16.49 16.14
CA VAL A 431 -6.93 -16.64 14.84
C VAL A 431 -6.63 -18.12 14.63
N ARG A 432 -7.56 -18.84 14.00
CA ARG A 432 -7.48 -20.29 13.75
C ARG A 432 -7.45 -20.63 12.27
#